data_AF-A0A3D8P6B8-F1
#
_entry.id   AF-A0A3D8P6B8-F1
#
_cell.length_a   1.000
_cell.length_b   1.000
_cell.length_c   1.000
_cell.angle_alpha   90.00
_cell.angle_beta   90.00
_cell.angle_gamma   90.00
#
_symmetry.space_group_name_H-M   'P 1'
#
loop_
_entity.id
_entity.type
_entity.pdbx_description
1 polymer ?
#
loop_
_entity_poly.entity_id
_entity_poly.type
_entity_poly.pdbx_seq_one_letter_code
_entity_poly.pdbx_strand_id
1 'polypeptide(L)' 'MFPVQSLTRLRETLSSFPPGSKVAVNWKSQAKDSLLYPPGGTVAGVTERLIVLRSPVGFRFCVSINDLASGAGLRRA' A
#
# COMPACT_ATOMS: atom_id res chain seq x y z
N MET A 1 8.09 -2.72 21.72
CA MET A 1 8.70 -3.58 20.68
C MET A 1 7.61 -3.87 19.66
N PHE A 2 7.60 -3.19 18.51
CA PHE A 2 6.58 -3.43 17.48
C PHE A 2 6.82 -4.82 16.87
N PRO A 3 5.77 -5.62 16.62
CA PRO A 3 5.96 -6.93 15.99
C PRO A 3 6.56 -6.69 14.61
N VAL A 4 7.81 -7.09 14.42
CA VAL A 4 8.46 -7.12 13.12
C VAL A 4 7.67 -8.12 12.28
N GLN A 5 6.78 -7.63 11.42
CA GLN A 5 6.15 -8.48 10.43
C GLN A 5 7.27 -9.08 9.59
N SER A 6 7.32 -10.43 9.52
CA SER A 6 8.30 -11.11 8.70
C SER A 6 8.23 -10.60 7.25
N LEU A 7 9.38 -10.36 6.62
CA LEU A 7 9.47 -9.91 5.23
C LEU A 7 8.64 -10.80 4.29
N THR A 8 8.55 -12.11 4.58
CA THR A 8 7.72 -13.05 3.84
C THR A 8 6.24 -12.65 3.88
N ARG A 9 5.71 -12.33 5.06
CA ARG A 9 4.30 -11.93 5.26
C ARG A 9 3.98 -10.61 4.56
N LEU A 10 4.94 -9.69 4.53
CA LEU A 10 4.78 -8.41 3.83
C LEU A 10 4.71 -8.61 2.30
N ARG A 11 5.55 -9.50 1.75
CA ARG A 11 5.51 -9.88 0.34
C ARG A 11 4.19 -10.55 -0.03
N GLU A 12 3.73 -11.50 0.79
CA GLU A 12 2.41 -12.13 0.63
C GLU A 12 1.29 -11.09 0.63
N THR A 13 1.37 -10.10 1.51
CA THR A 13 0.40 -9.00 1.57
C THR A 13 0.38 -8.22 0.26
N LEU A 14 1.54 -7.85 -0.29
CA LEU A 14 1.63 -7.14 -1.58
C LEU A 14 1.08 -7.98 -2.74
N SER A 15 1.43 -9.27 -2.80
CA SER A 15 1.00 -10.19 -3.85
C SER A 15 -0.49 -10.57 -3.77
N SER A 16 -1.16 -10.32 -2.63
CA SER A 16 -2.58 -10.64 -2.42
C SER A 16 -3.57 -9.73 -3.17
N PHE A 17 -3.06 -8.67 -3.81
CA PHE A 17 -3.84 -7.65 -4.52
C PHE A 17 -3.54 -7.68 -6.03
N PRO A 18 -4.34 -8.38 -6.85
CA PRO A 18 -4.09 -8.43 -8.28
C PRO A 18 -4.33 -7.07 -8.96
N PRO A 19 -3.68 -6.79 -10.12
CA PRO A 19 -3.98 -5.62 -10.94
C PRO A 19 -5.47 -5.45 -11.21
N GLY A 20 -5.97 -4.21 -11.13
CA GLY A 20 -7.39 -3.89 -11.22
C GLY A 20 -8.16 -3.92 -9.90
N SER A 21 -7.59 -4.47 -8.83
CA SER A 21 -8.24 -4.48 -7.50
C SER A 21 -8.35 -3.08 -6.92
N LYS A 22 -9.46 -2.79 -6.24
CA LYS A 22 -9.60 -1.59 -5.41
C LYS A 22 -9.01 -1.87 -4.02
N VAL A 23 -8.15 -0.96 -3.57
CA VAL A 23 -7.41 -1.09 -2.32
C VAL A 23 -7.52 0.22 -1.56
N ALA A 24 -7.90 0.13 -0.29
CA ALA A 24 -7.78 1.24 0.64
C ALA A 24 -6.46 1.12 1.41
N VAL A 25 -5.79 2.26 1.56
CA VAL A 25 -4.50 2.39 2.22
C VAL A 25 -4.69 3.22 3.49
N ASN A 26 -4.30 2.66 4.62
CA ASN A 26 -4.25 3.37 5.89
C ASN A 26 -2.80 3.76 6.18
N TRP A 27 -2.50 5.04 6.01
CA TRP A 27 -1.21 5.61 6.37
C TRP A 27 -1.22 5.93 7.87
N LYS A 28 -0.62 5.07 8.70
CA LYS A 28 -0.56 5.28 10.15
C LYS A 28 0.14 6.59 10.59
N SER A 29 0.85 7.26 9.68
CA SER A 29 1.49 8.55 9.96
C SER A 29 0.57 9.70 9.54
N GLN A 30 0.08 10.46 10.51
CA GLN A 30 -0.79 11.64 10.31
C GLN A 30 -0.11 12.80 9.57
N ALA A 31 1.22 12.76 9.37
CA ALA A 31 1.99 13.81 8.70
C ALA A 31 2.02 13.67 7.16
N LYS A 32 1.28 12.73 6.60
CA LYS A 32 1.29 12.42 5.16
C LYS A 32 0.13 13.16 4.47
N ASP A 33 0.46 14.17 3.66
CA ASP A 33 -0.49 14.94 2.85
C ASP A 33 -1.34 14.01 1.97
N SER A 34 -2.66 14.20 2.00
CA SER A 34 -3.64 13.45 1.21
C SER A 34 -3.39 13.45 -0.31
N LEU A 35 -2.70 14.47 -0.83
CA LEU A 35 -2.32 14.56 -2.24
C LEU A 35 -1.15 13.62 -2.59
N LEU A 36 -0.22 13.40 -1.65
CA LEU A 36 0.95 12.53 -1.84
C LEU A 36 0.67 11.09 -1.37
N TYR A 37 -0.24 10.94 -0.41
CA TYR A 37 -0.59 9.68 0.25
C TYR A 37 -2.10 9.49 0.30
N PRO A 38 -2.72 9.21 -0.85
CA PRO A 38 -4.17 9.01 -0.90
C PRO A 38 -4.60 7.79 -0.08
N PRO A 39 -5.82 7.82 0.48
CA PRO A 39 -6.35 6.77 1.35
C PRO A 39 -6.76 5.50 0.59
N GLY A 40 -6.54 5.45 -0.72
CA GLY A 40 -6.91 4.33 -1.56
C GLY A 40 -6.67 4.57 -3.03
N GLY A 41 -6.76 3.50 -3.81
CA GLY A 41 -6.57 3.51 -5.25
C GLY A 41 -6.88 2.15 -5.87
N THR A 42 -6.69 2.08 -7.19
CA THR A 42 -6.78 0.82 -7.95
C THR A 42 -5.39 0.30 -8.25
N VAL A 43 -5.14 -1.00 -8.08
CA VAL A 43 -3.85 -1.61 -8.39
C VAL A 43 -3.55 -1.49 -9.87
N ALA A 44 -2.49 -0.78 -10.20
CA ALA A 44 -1.96 -0.68 -11.55
C ALA A 44 -0.86 -1.71 -11.82
N GLY A 45 -0.15 -2.15 -10.78
CA GLY A 45 0.91 -3.16 -10.90
C GLY A 45 1.41 -3.60 -9.53
N VAL A 46 2.01 -4.80 -9.49
CA VAL A 46 2.54 -5.41 -8.27
C VAL A 46 3.96 -5.87 -8.54
N THR A 47 4.83 -5.66 -7.57
CA THR A 47 6.19 -6.22 -7.54
C THR A 47 6.42 -6.87 -6.18
N GLU A 48 7.54 -7.59 -6.02
CA GLU A 48 7.91 -8.19 -4.74
C GLU A 48 8.19 -7.16 -3.63
N ARG A 49 8.39 -5.88 -3.98
CA ARG A 49 8.83 -4.83 -3.04
C ARG A 49 7.83 -3.70 -2.87
N LEU A 50 6.92 -3.52 -3.80
CA LEU A 50 5.90 -2.46 -3.78
C LEU A 50 4.69 -2.82 -4.63
N ILE A 51 3.56 -2.20 -4.29
CA ILE A 51 2.36 -2.17 -5.12
C ILE A 51 2.16 -0.76 -5.67
N VAL A 52 1.89 -0.66 -6.96
CA VAL A 52 1.58 0.61 -7.64
C VAL A 52 0.07 0.76 -7.67
N LEU A 53 -0.40 1.88 -7.14
CA LEU A 53 -1.82 2.24 -7.06
C LEU A 53 -2.08 3.49 -7.91
N ARG A 54 -3.20 3.50 -8.61
CA ARG A 54 -3.75 4.67 -9.29
C ARG A 54 -4.80 5.30 -8.37
N SER A 55 -4.60 6.55 -7.98
CA SER A 55 -5.56 7.29 -7.17
C SER A 55 -6.82 7.61 -7.97
N PRO A 56 -7.97 7.85 -7.30
CA PRO A 56 -9.20 8.27 -7.98
C PRO A 56 -9.04 9.57 -8.79
N VAL A 57 -8.15 10.46 -8.36
CA VAL A 57 -7.85 11.74 -9.03
C VAL A 57 -6.81 11.61 -10.15
N GLY A 58 -6.35 10.39 -10.45
CA GLY A 58 -5.62 10.06 -11.67
C GLY A 58 -4.10 9.98 -11.56
N PHE A 59 -3.49 10.36 -10.44
CA PHE A 59 -2.05 10.18 -10.22
C PHE A 59 -1.70 8.76 -9.76
N ARG A 60 -0.43 8.37 -9.91
CA ARG A 60 0.09 7.07 -9.45
C ARG A 60 0.94 7.26 -8.21
N PHE A 61 0.77 6.37 -7.24
CA PHE A 61 1.56 6.33 -6.02
C PHE A 61 1.87 4.86 -5.70
N CYS A 62 2.79 4.62 -4.78
CA CYS A 62 3.18 3.27 -4.40
C CYS A 62 3.13 3.05 -2.90
N VAL A 63 2.86 1.81 -2.51
CA VAL A 63 2.99 1.34 -1.14
C VAL A 63 4.10 0.30 -1.15
N SER A 64 5.22 0.63 -0.49
CA SER A 64 6.38 -0.25 -0.43
C SER A 64 6.31 -1.20 0.76
N ILE A 65 7.16 -2.23 0.74
CA ILE A 65 7.37 -3.12 1.89
C ILE A 65 7.83 -2.34 3.14
N ASN A 66 8.56 -1.24 2.97
CA ASN A 66 9.01 -0.38 4.06
C ASN A 66 7.85 0.42 4.65
N ASP A 67 6.90 0.86 3.82
CA ASP A 67 5.68 1.51 4.31
C ASP A 67 4.85 0.54 5.15
N LEU A 68 4.69 -0.70 4.69
CA LEU A 68 4.00 -1.75 5.45
C LEU A 68 4.72 -2.07 6.76
N ALA A 69 6.05 -2.22 6.73
CA ALA A 69 6.87 -2.43 7.92
C ALA A 69 6.80 -1.25 8.90
N SER A 70 6.63 -0.03 8.39
CA SER A 70 6.43 1.20 9.17
C SER A 70 5.00 1.35 9.69
N GLY A 71 4.10 0.40 9.37
CA GLY A 71 2.75 0.32 9.89
C GLY A 71 1.66 0.81 8.94
N ALA A 72 1.94 1.07 7.66
CA ALA A 72 0.90 1.27 6.67
C ALA A 72 0.06 -0.01 6.51
N GLY A 73 -1.27 0.15 6.42
CA GLY A 73 -2.21 -0.94 6.24
C GLY A 73 -2.79 -0.95 4.82
N LEU A 74 -2.93 -2.13 4.23
CA LEU A 74 -3.67 -2.34 2.98
C LEU A 74 -4.92 -3.17 3.27
N ARG A 75 -6.06 -2.76 2.74
CA ARG A 75 -7.31 -3.53 2.78
C ARG A 75 -7.99 -3.49 1.42
N ARG A 76 -8.72 -4.55 1.07
CA ARG A 76 -9.62 -4.51 -0.10
C ARG A 76 -10.72 -3.47 0.15
N ALA A 77 -11.01 -2.66 -0.85
CA ALA A 77 -12.03 -1.61 -0.81
C ALA A 77 -13.28 -2.03 -1.58
#